data_AF-R6XND6-F1
#
_entry.id   AF-R6XND6-F1
#
_cell.length_a   1.000
_cell.length_b   1.000
_cell.length_c   1.000
_cell.angle_alpha   90.00
_cell.angle_beta   90.00
_cell.angle_gamma   90.00
#
_symmetry.space_group_name_H-M   'P 1'
#
loop_
_entity.id
_entity.type
_entity.pdbx_description
1 polymer ?
#
loop_
_entity_poly.entity_id
_entity_poly.type
_entity_poly.pdbx_seq_one_letter_code
_entity_poly.pdbx_strand_id
1 'polypeptide(L)' 'MYRIAIEKLKRWKESKNRKPLIIEGARQVGKTWLMKEFGKL' A
#
# COMPACT_ATOMS: atom_id res chain seq x y z
N MET A 1 -12.46 -3.14 -3.77
CA MET A 1 -11.25 -2.46 -4.31
C MET A 1 -10.22 -2.12 -3.22
N TYR A 2 -10.58 -1.43 -2.14
CA TYR A 2 -9.66 -1.01 -1.06
C TYR A 2 -8.94 -2.17 -0.33
N ARG A 3 -9.69 -3.24 -0.03
CA ARG A 3 -9.16 -4.44 0.64
C ARG A 3 -8.01 -5.11 -0.13
N ILE A 4 -8.07 -5.11 -1.47
CA ILE A 4 -7.05 -5.70 -2.35
C ILE A 4 -5.74 -4.91 -2.27
N ALA A 5 -5.81 -3.58 -2.18
CA ALA A 5 -4.62 -2.74 -2.10
C ALA A 5 -3.90 -2.91 -0.76
N ILE A 6 -4.63 -2.94 0.36
CA ILE A 6 -4.05 -3.21 1.68
C ILE A 6 -3.45 -4.61 1.76
N GLU A 7 -4.12 -5.64 1.24
CA GLU A 7 -3.57 -7.01 1.24
C GLU A 7 -2.29 -7.11 0.41
N LYS A 8 -2.20 -6.40 -0.72
CA LYS A 8 -0.95 -6.31 -1.50
C LYS A 8 0.17 -5.66 -0.68
N LEU A 9 -0.12 -4.59 0.07
CA LEU A 9 0.86 -3.94 0.95
C LEU A 9 1.28 -4.85 2.12
N LYS A 10 0.35 -5.62 2.69
CA LYS A 10 0.65 -6.62 3.74
C LYS A 10 1.57 -7.72 3.22
N ARG A 11 1.24 -8.31 2.07
CA ARG A 11 2.09 -9.32 1.42
C ARG A 11 3.48 -8.78 1.08
N TRP A 12 3.56 -7.52 0.65
CA TRP A 12 4.83 -6.84 0.45
C TRP A 12 5.63 -6.70 1.77
N LYS A 13 4.99 -6.28 2.87
CA LYS A 13 5.62 -6.14 4.20
C LYS A 13 6.14 -7.47 4.73
N GLU A 14 5.42 -8.56 4.49
CA GLU A 14 5.75 -9.93 4.91
C GLU A 14 6.89 -10.57 4.10
N SER A 15 7.19 -10.06 2.90
CA SER A 15 8.28 -10.60 2.09
C SER A 15 9.65 -10.26 2.68
N LYS A 16 10.47 -11.30 2.92
CA LYS A 16 11.85 -11.15 3.44
C LYS A 16 12.76 -10.32 2.54
N ASN A 17 12.53 -10.34 1.21
CA ASN A 17 13.33 -9.64 0.21
C ASN A 17 12.53 -8.52 -0.46
N ARG A 18 11.70 -7.80 0.30
CA ARG A 18 10.83 -6.76 -0.25
C ARG A 18 11.63 -5.63 -0.89
N LYS A 19 11.32 -5.34 -2.15
CA LYS A 19 11.87 -4.19 -2.89
C LYS A 19 11.13 -2.91 -2.48
N PRO A 20 11.68 -1.71 -2.72
CA PRO A 20 10.93 -0.46 -2.54
C PRO A 20 9.60 -0.50 -3.29
N LEU A 21 8.53 0.01 -2.66
CA LEU A 21 7.18 0.01 -3.22
C LEU A 21 6.80 1.40 -3.71
N ILE A 22 6.27 1.49 -4.93
CA ILE A 22 5.79 2.72 -5.55
C ILE A 22 4.27 2.61 -5.69
N ILE A 23 3.53 3.62 -5.19
CA ILE A 23 2.07 3.68 -5.30
C ILE A 23 1.71 4.68 -6.40
N GLU A 24 1.28 4.17 -7.55
CA GLU A 24 0.91 4.97 -8.71
C GLU A 24 -0.62 5.16 -8.82
N GLY A 25 -1.05 6.15 -9.60
CA GLY A 25 -2.47 6.41 -9.89
C GLY A 25 -2.76 7.88 -10.18
N ALA A 26 -4.02 8.23 -10.47
CA ALA A 26 -4.42 9.62 -10.70
C ALA A 26 -4.24 10.50 -9.45
N ARG A 27 -4.14 11.83 -9.62
CA ARG A 27 -4.06 12.77 -8.50
C ARG A 27 -5.35 12.70 -7.66
N GLN A 28 -5.23 12.90 -6.34
CA GLN A 28 -6.36 12.94 -5.39
C GLN A 28 -7.17 11.63 -5.20
N VAL A 29 -6.71 10.48 -5.69
CA VAL A 29 -7.41 9.17 -5.50
C VAL A 29 -7.19 8.51 -4.14
N GLY A 30 -6.61 9.21 -3.16
CA GLY A 30 -6.41 8.67 -1.80
C GLY A 30 -5.15 7.82 -1.59
N LYS A 31 -4.13 7.92 -2.47
CA LYS A 31 -2.84 7.22 -2.30
C LYS A 31 -2.15 7.54 -0.96
N THR A 32 -2.16 8.81 -0.54
CA THR A 32 -1.64 9.25 0.76
C THR A 32 -2.42 8.65 1.92
N TRP A 33 -3.74 8.52 1.77
CA TRP A 33 -4.59 7.91 2.80
C TRP A 33 -4.29 6.43 2.94
N LEU A 34 -4.18 5.70 1.83
CA LEU A 34 -3.79 4.28 1.81
C LEU A 34 -2.46 4.03 2.52
N MET A 35 -1.45 4.88 2.28
CA MET A 35 -0.14 4.78 2.95
C MET A 35 -0.24 5.00 4.46
N LYS A 36 -0.99 6.02 4.90
CA LYS A 36 -1.18 6.34 6.32
C LYS A 36 -1.96 5.25 7.05
N GLU A 37 -3.05 4.77 6.47
CA GLU A 37 -3.84 3.69 7.05
C GLU A 37 -3.07 2.37 7.11
N PHE A 38 -2.24 2.09 6.10
CA PHE A 38 -1.34 0.94 6.16
C PHE A 38 -0.30 1.05 7.28
N GLY A 39 0.21 2.25 7.57
CA GLY A 39 1.16 2.48 8.66
C GLY A 39 0.56 2.35 10.07
N LYS A 40 -0.76 2.46 10.21
CA LYS A 40 -1.46 2.23 11.48
C LYS A 40 -1.69 0.75 11.80
N LEU A 41 -1.53 -0.14 10.81
CA LEU A 41 -1.71 -1.60 10.90
C LEU A 41 -0.40 -2.34 11.26
#